data_AF-A0A3S3RD24-F1
#
_entry.id   AF-A0A3S3RD24-F1
#
_cell.length_a   1.000
_cell.length_b   1.000
_cell.length_c   1.000
_cell.angle_alpha   90.00
_cell.angle_beta   90.00
_cell.angle_gamma   90.00
#
_symmetry.space_group_name_H-M   'P 1'
#
loop_
_entity.id
_entity.type
_entity.pdbx_description
1 polymer ?
#
loop_
_entity_poly.entity_id
_entity_poly.type
_entity_poly.pdbx_seq_one_letter_code
_entity_poly.pdbx_strand_id
1 'polypeptide(L)'
;DAVLCNFRRFQHENAISEFREIDDLVRTHATQRVVSALAHGLPSVQSVSRNSELGLLRYQMELQRPSLSIRDVIGKIPQSFGKLAPCMLMSPLSIAQYLPPNQALFDVVIFDEASQITTWDAVGAIARARQTIIVGDPKQLPPTNFFGRNEEEEDIADHEKDLESILDEARASGIPVRDLRWHYRSRSESLIAFSNHHYYNNRLVTFPSPAVDDRAVSLRKIPDGIYDRGKSRTNKVEAMAVVREAVGRMKQWLALPENGRPTLGVITFNAQQQSLILDLLDAARRD
;
A
#
# COMPACT_ATOMS: atom_id res chain seq x y z
N ASP A 1 10.06 -32.18 24.77
CA ASP A 1 9.93 -32.12 23.31
C ASP A 1 11.30 -32.41 22.70
N ALA A 2 11.43 -33.46 21.89
CA ALA A 2 12.72 -33.91 21.35
C ALA A 2 13.39 -32.85 20.45
N VAL A 3 12.61 -31.94 19.87
CA VAL A 3 13.11 -30.82 19.06
C VAL A 3 13.81 -29.77 19.93
N LEU A 4 13.26 -29.47 21.11
CA LEU A 4 13.87 -28.53 22.06
C LEU A 4 15.16 -29.08 22.68
N CYS A 5 15.25 -30.40 22.87
CA CYS A 5 16.45 -31.05 23.43
C CYS A 5 17.69 -30.92 22.53
N ASN A 6 17.50 -30.75 21.22
CA ASN A 6 18.58 -30.58 20.24
C ASN A 6 18.75 -29.12 19.80
N PHE A 7 17.99 -28.18 20.37
CA PHE A 7 18.07 -26.78 19.98
C PHE A 7 19.41 -26.16 20.39
N ARG A 8 20.18 -25.73 19.39
CA ARG A 8 21.43 -24.99 19.59
C ARG A 8 21.26 -23.56 19.12
N ARG A 9 21.10 -22.65 20.09
CA ARG A 9 20.92 -21.21 19.86
C ARG A 9 21.90 -20.65 18.83
N PHE A 10 23.20 -20.90 19.02
CA PHE A 10 24.25 -20.37 18.14
C PHE A 10 24.13 -20.84 16.69
N GLN A 11 23.76 -22.11 16.46
CA GLN A 11 23.57 -22.62 15.11
C GLN A 11 22.37 -21.96 14.43
N HIS A 12 21.29 -21.75 15.18
CA HIS A 12 20.09 -21.08 14.67
C HIS A 12 20.31 -19.60 14.39
N GLU A 13 20.95 -18.87 15.30
CA GLU A 13 21.32 -17.47 15.11
C GLU A 13 22.27 -17.30 13.92
N ASN A 14 23.24 -18.20 13.75
CA ASN A 14 24.15 -18.19 12.61
C ASN A 14 23.42 -18.47 11.29
N ALA A 15 22.51 -19.45 11.26
CA ALA A 15 21.71 -19.74 10.07
C ALA A 15 20.80 -18.56 9.68
N ILE A 16 20.25 -17.83 10.66
CA ILE A 16 19.48 -16.60 10.40
C ILE A 16 20.37 -15.51 9.82
N SER A 17 21.58 -15.32 10.37
CA SER A 17 22.54 -14.32 9.85
C SER A 17 22.93 -14.66 8.41
N GLU A 18 23.32 -15.90 8.16
CA GLU A 18 23.72 -16.39 6.85
C GLU A 18 22.58 -16.26 5.84
N PHE A 19 21.35 -16.63 6.22
CA PHE A 19 20.18 -16.43 5.36
C PHE A 19 19.97 -14.97 4.99
N ARG A 20 20.07 -14.05 5.97
CA ARG A 20 19.92 -12.61 5.72
C ARG A 20 21.00 -12.06 4.80
N GLU A 21 22.26 -12.46 5.03
CA GLU A 21 23.39 -12.07 4.19
C GLU A 21 23.20 -12.55 2.75
N ILE A 22 22.82 -13.82 2.57
CA ILE A 22 22.53 -14.39 1.24
C ILE A 22 21.33 -13.68 0.58
N ASP A 23 20.24 -13.45 1.32
CA ASP A 23 19.05 -12.77 0.78
C ASP A 23 19.38 -11.33 0.34
N ASP A 24 20.17 -10.59 1.13
CA ASP A 24 20.61 -9.24 0.78
C ASP A 24 21.56 -9.24 -0.43
N LEU A 25 22.46 -10.23 -0.54
CA LEU A 25 23.29 -10.43 -1.72
C LEU A 25 22.44 -10.72 -2.96
N VAL A 26 21.46 -11.62 -2.85
CA VAL A 26 20.53 -11.95 -3.94
C VAL A 26 19.74 -10.71 -4.36
N ARG A 27 19.21 -9.93 -3.41
CA ARG A 27 18.46 -8.69 -3.71
C ARG A 27 19.32 -7.67 -4.45
N THR A 28 20.58 -7.52 -4.02
CA THR A 28 21.55 -6.61 -4.64
C THR A 28 21.85 -7.02 -6.09
N HIS A 29 22.11 -8.31 -6.35
CA HIS A 29 22.43 -8.80 -7.68
C HIS A 29 21.20 -8.96 -8.59
N ALA A 30 20.03 -9.28 -8.03
CA ALA A 30 18.78 -9.42 -8.79
C ALA A 30 18.42 -8.12 -9.51
N THR A 31 18.62 -6.98 -8.84
CA THR A 31 18.36 -5.65 -9.44
C THR A 31 19.21 -5.44 -10.69
N GLN A 32 20.52 -5.71 -10.61
CA GLN A 32 21.42 -5.60 -11.76
C GLN A 32 21.04 -6.56 -12.89
N ARG A 33 20.62 -7.79 -12.54
CA ARG A 33 20.18 -8.79 -13.51
C ARG A 33 18.92 -8.36 -14.25
N VAL A 34 17.95 -7.79 -13.54
CA VAL A 34 16.72 -7.25 -14.15
C VAL A 34 17.07 -6.08 -15.08
N VAL A 35 17.84 -5.10 -14.61
CA VAL A 35 18.24 -3.95 -15.44
C VAL A 35 19.00 -4.39 -16.68
N SER A 36 19.93 -5.35 -16.55
CA SER A 36 20.69 -5.89 -17.68
C SER A 36 19.78 -6.61 -18.67
N ALA A 37 18.83 -7.43 -18.20
CA ALA A 37 17.86 -8.12 -19.05
C ALA A 37 16.98 -7.13 -19.84
N LEU A 38 16.56 -6.03 -19.20
CA LEU A 38 15.78 -4.97 -19.85
C LEU A 38 16.62 -4.19 -20.88
N ALA A 39 17.84 -3.82 -20.51
CA ALA A 39 18.73 -3.05 -21.38
C ALA A 39 19.18 -3.84 -22.62
N HIS A 40 19.36 -5.16 -22.50
CA HIS A 40 19.85 -5.98 -23.62
C HIS A 40 18.90 -6.00 -24.84
N GLY A 41 17.61 -5.75 -24.62
CA GLY A 41 16.59 -5.70 -25.69
C GLY A 41 16.45 -4.33 -26.37
N LEU A 42 17.19 -3.31 -25.95
CA LEU A 42 17.04 -1.93 -26.42
C LEU A 42 18.24 -1.47 -27.26
N PRO A 43 18.02 -0.79 -28.40
CA PRO A 43 19.11 -0.24 -29.20
C PRO A 43 19.83 0.89 -28.46
N SER A 44 21.12 1.09 -28.76
CA SER A 44 21.89 2.23 -28.24
C SER A 44 21.23 3.54 -28.65
N VAL A 45 21.18 4.53 -27.74
CA VAL A 45 20.56 5.85 -27.96
C VAL A 45 21.08 6.54 -29.24
N GLN A 46 22.35 6.32 -29.58
CA GLN A 46 23.01 6.90 -30.75
C GLN A 46 22.62 6.21 -32.07
N SER A 47 22.15 4.95 -32.00
CA SER A 47 21.75 4.14 -33.15
C SER A 47 20.26 4.28 -33.53
N VAL A 48 19.48 5.04 -32.75
CA VAL A 48 18.05 5.23 -32.95
C VAL A 48 17.78 6.25 -34.06
N SER A 49 17.24 5.78 -35.19
CA SER A 49 16.77 6.63 -36.29
C SER A 49 15.65 7.57 -35.84
N ARG A 50 15.65 8.81 -36.34
CA ARG A 50 14.58 9.80 -36.05
C ARG A 50 13.20 9.35 -36.51
N ASN A 51 13.12 8.50 -37.53
CA ASN A 51 11.85 7.98 -38.06
C ASN A 51 11.37 6.69 -37.37
N SER A 52 12.01 6.28 -36.27
CA SER A 52 11.61 5.10 -35.49
C SER A 52 10.69 5.45 -34.33
N GLU A 53 10.01 4.45 -33.76
CA GLU A 53 9.20 4.59 -32.55
C GLU A 53 9.98 5.26 -31.40
N LEU A 54 11.21 4.82 -31.15
CA LEU A 54 12.09 5.38 -30.13
C LEU A 54 12.57 6.80 -30.48
N GLY A 55 12.69 7.11 -31.78
CA GLY A 55 13.01 8.46 -32.26
C GLY A 55 11.89 9.46 -31.98
N LEU A 56 10.63 9.04 -32.17
CA LEU A 56 9.45 9.82 -31.81
C LEU A 56 9.40 10.08 -30.30
N LEU A 57 9.61 9.05 -29.48
CA LEU A 57 9.63 9.18 -28.03
C LEU A 57 10.72 10.17 -27.57
N ARG A 58 11.95 10.02 -28.09
CA ARG A 58 13.06 10.93 -27.77
C ARG A 58 12.71 12.37 -28.15
N TYR A 59 12.18 12.59 -29.35
CA TYR A 59 11.77 13.92 -29.79
C TYR A 59 10.72 14.54 -28.86
N GLN A 60 9.71 13.77 -28.44
CA GLN A 60 8.70 14.27 -27.50
C GLN A 60 9.26 14.59 -26.11
N MET A 61 10.28 13.85 -25.65
CA MET A 61 10.97 14.10 -24.38
C MET A 61 11.87 15.35 -24.40
N GLU A 62 12.39 15.75 -25.57
CA GLU A 62 13.23 16.95 -25.73
C GLU A 62 12.40 18.25 -25.76
N LEU A 63 11.09 18.17 -26.00
CA LEU A 63 10.21 19.34 -26.04
C LEU A 63 9.88 19.85 -24.63
N GLN A 64 9.98 21.17 -24.41
CA GLN A 64 9.48 21.81 -23.19
C GLN A 64 7.96 21.65 -23.01
N ARG A 65 7.23 21.52 -24.11
CA ARG A 65 5.79 21.23 -24.15
C ARG A 65 5.55 20.15 -25.20
N PRO A 66 5.40 18.88 -24.79
CA PRO A 66 5.09 17.78 -25.71
C PRO A 66 3.82 18.06 -26.50
N SER A 67 3.85 17.77 -27.80
CA SER A 67 2.73 18.02 -28.71
C SER A 67 1.72 16.88 -28.76
N LEU A 68 2.08 15.72 -28.21
CA LEU A 68 1.24 14.52 -28.16
C LEU A 68 0.86 14.19 -26.72
N SER A 69 -0.36 13.70 -26.52
CA SER A 69 -0.76 13.14 -25.23
C SER A 69 0.00 11.84 -24.94
N ILE A 70 0.10 11.45 -23.67
CA ILE A 70 0.70 10.16 -23.27
C ILE A 70 0.05 9.00 -24.03
N ARG A 71 -1.28 9.01 -24.15
CA ARG A 71 -2.02 7.99 -24.89
C ARG A 71 -1.62 7.94 -26.37
N ASP A 72 -1.46 9.09 -27.01
CA ASP A 72 -1.05 9.16 -28.43
C ASP A 72 0.39 8.69 -28.63
N VAL A 73 1.28 9.02 -27.70
CA VAL A 73 2.66 8.52 -27.73
C VAL A 73 2.64 7.01 -27.64
N ILE A 74 2.01 6.43 -26.62
CA ILE A 74 1.90 4.97 -26.44
C ILE A 74 1.31 4.31 -27.69
N GLY A 75 0.24 4.87 -28.25
CA GLY A 75 -0.38 4.36 -29.47
C GLY A 75 0.51 4.39 -30.72
N LYS A 76 1.50 5.30 -30.76
CA LYS A 76 2.47 5.43 -31.87
C LYS A 76 3.75 4.61 -31.65
N ILE A 77 3.94 3.99 -30.49
CA ILE A 77 5.12 3.15 -30.18
C ILE A 77 4.75 1.71 -29.75
N PRO A 78 3.86 1.00 -30.47
CA PRO A 78 3.31 -0.27 -30.02
C PRO A 78 4.35 -1.39 -29.81
N GLN A 79 5.46 -1.41 -30.57
CA GLN A 79 6.47 -2.46 -30.42
C GLN A 79 7.52 -2.16 -29.35
N SER A 80 7.81 -0.89 -29.13
CA SER A 80 8.85 -0.44 -28.21
C SER A 80 8.30 -0.23 -26.80
N PHE A 81 7.03 0.16 -26.66
CA PHE A 81 6.45 0.49 -25.36
C PHE A 81 6.54 -0.67 -24.36
N GLY A 82 6.12 -1.87 -24.74
CA GLY A 82 6.18 -3.05 -23.86
C GLY A 82 7.60 -3.48 -23.49
N LYS A 83 8.60 -3.12 -24.31
CA LYS A 83 10.03 -3.37 -24.01
C LYS A 83 10.59 -2.35 -23.03
N LEU A 84 10.15 -1.09 -23.13
CA LEU A 84 10.57 0.01 -22.26
C LEU A 84 9.89 -0.04 -20.89
N ALA A 85 8.61 -0.37 -20.86
CA ALA A 85 7.78 -0.43 -19.66
C ALA A 85 7.08 -1.80 -19.52
N PRO A 86 7.85 -2.87 -19.26
CA PRO A 86 7.29 -4.23 -19.17
C PRO A 86 6.49 -4.47 -17.88
N CYS A 87 6.68 -3.64 -16.86
CA CYS A 87 5.90 -3.64 -15.63
C CYS A 87 5.41 -2.21 -15.38
N MET A 88 4.12 -2.06 -15.12
CA MET A 88 3.48 -0.76 -14.90
C MET A 88 2.68 -0.79 -13.61
N LEU A 89 2.79 0.28 -12.83
CA LEU A 89 1.99 0.52 -11.64
C LEU A 89 1.05 1.67 -11.93
N MET A 90 -0.24 1.39 -12.03
CA MET A 90 -1.25 2.36 -12.45
C MET A 90 -2.56 2.13 -11.70
N SER A 91 -3.29 3.21 -11.39
CA SER A 91 -4.68 3.09 -10.97
C SER A 91 -5.56 2.63 -12.15
N PRO A 92 -6.73 2.01 -11.89
CA PRO A 92 -7.67 1.64 -12.95
C PRO A 92 -8.05 2.82 -13.87
N LEU A 93 -8.24 4.01 -13.29
CA LEU A 93 -8.52 5.23 -14.06
C LEU A 93 -7.36 5.60 -14.98
N SER A 94 -6.11 5.51 -14.50
CA SER A 94 -4.92 5.78 -15.31
C SER A 94 -4.78 4.79 -16.47
N ILE A 95 -5.13 3.50 -16.26
CA ILE A 95 -5.16 2.49 -17.32
C ILE A 95 -6.16 2.88 -18.40
N ALA A 96 -7.37 3.26 -17.99
CA ALA A 96 -8.41 3.72 -18.91
C ALA A 96 -7.95 4.97 -19.68
N GLN A 97 -7.31 5.93 -19.01
CA GLN A 97 -6.89 7.20 -19.59
C GLN A 97 -5.69 7.07 -20.54
N TYR A 98 -4.68 6.27 -20.22
CA TYR A 98 -3.41 6.28 -20.94
C TYR A 98 -3.23 5.13 -21.93
N LEU A 99 -3.83 3.96 -21.67
CA LEU A 99 -3.61 2.81 -22.55
C LEU A 99 -4.64 2.76 -23.68
N PRO A 100 -4.21 2.82 -24.96
CA PRO A 100 -5.13 2.69 -26.08
C PRO A 100 -5.75 1.28 -26.13
N PRO A 101 -7.01 1.13 -26.55
CA PRO A 101 -7.71 -0.17 -26.53
C PRO A 101 -7.07 -1.22 -27.44
N ASN A 102 -6.43 -0.78 -28.53
CA ASN A 102 -5.82 -1.67 -29.54
C ASN A 102 -4.36 -2.04 -29.21
N GLN A 103 -3.89 -1.79 -27.99
CA GLN A 103 -2.56 -2.20 -27.56
C GLN A 103 -2.48 -3.72 -27.38
N ALA A 104 -1.30 -4.30 -27.57
CA ALA A 104 -1.05 -5.69 -27.19
C ALA A 104 -1.40 -5.92 -25.70
N LEU A 105 -2.00 -7.08 -25.42
CA LEU A 105 -2.35 -7.47 -24.06
C LEU A 105 -1.10 -7.69 -23.21
N PHE A 106 -1.18 -7.32 -21.94
CA PHE A 106 -0.25 -7.75 -20.92
C PHE A 106 -0.41 -9.25 -20.66
N ASP A 107 0.67 -9.92 -20.27
CA ASP A 107 0.57 -11.33 -19.89
C ASP A 107 -0.23 -11.48 -18.58
N VAL A 108 -0.01 -10.58 -17.62
CA VAL A 108 -0.65 -10.60 -16.30
C VAL A 108 -1.06 -9.20 -15.87
N VAL A 109 -2.24 -9.07 -15.27
CA VAL A 109 -2.64 -7.94 -14.43
C VAL A 109 -2.80 -8.40 -12.98
N ILE A 110 -2.26 -7.61 -12.04
CA ILE A 110 -2.36 -7.88 -10.61
C ILE A 110 -3.12 -6.72 -9.98
N PHE A 111 -4.24 -7.03 -9.35
CA PHE A 111 -4.94 -6.10 -8.45
C PHE A 111 -4.44 -6.35 -7.05
N ASP A 112 -3.81 -5.35 -6.46
CA ASP A 112 -3.49 -5.32 -5.03
C ASP A 112 -4.53 -4.47 -4.30
N GLU A 113 -4.80 -4.76 -3.04
CA GLU A 113 -5.89 -4.16 -2.25
C GLU A 113 -7.24 -4.19 -2.98
N ALA A 114 -7.54 -5.31 -3.64
CA ALA A 114 -8.69 -5.47 -4.53
C ALA A 114 -10.05 -5.29 -3.82
N SER A 115 -10.11 -5.37 -2.49
CA SER A 115 -11.32 -5.04 -1.73
C SER A 115 -11.71 -3.56 -1.85
N GLN A 116 -10.77 -2.68 -2.23
CA GLN A 116 -10.99 -1.24 -2.41
C GLN A 116 -11.24 -0.84 -3.87
N ILE A 117 -11.31 -1.81 -4.80
CA ILE A 117 -11.49 -1.56 -6.23
C ILE A 117 -12.88 -2.03 -6.65
N THR A 118 -13.67 -1.12 -7.24
CA THR A 118 -14.99 -1.45 -7.76
C THR A 118 -14.89 -2.35 -8.99
N THR A 119 -15.91 -3.18 -9.21
CA THR A 119 -15.93 -4.11 -10.34
C THR A 119 -15.77 -3.40 -11.69
N TRP A 120 -16.49 -2.30 -11.94
CA TRP A 120 -16.45 -1.61 -13.23
C TRP A 120 -15.11 -0.92 -13.51
N ASP A 121 -14.42 -0.41 -12.47
CA ASP A 121 -13.09 0.15 -12.61
C ASP A 121 -12.08 -0.92 -13.04
N ALA A 122 -12.22 -2.14 -12.50
CA ALA A 122 -11.33 -3.25 -12.79
C ALA A 122 -11.51 -3.84 -14.21
N VAL A 123 -12.72 -3.83 -14.77
CA VAL A 123 -13.03 -4.46 -16.08
C VAL A 123 -12.09 -3.99 -17.19
N GLY A 124 -11.80 -2.69 -17.25
CA GLY A 124 -10.93 -2.11 -18.27
C GLY A 124 -9.47 -2.61 -18.19
N ALA A 125 -9.00 -2.95 -16.99
CA ALA A 125 -7.67 -3.51 -16.78
C ALA A 125 -7.65 -5.03 -17.02
N ILE A 126 -8.70 -5.76 -16.63
CA ILE A 126 -8.87 -7.20 -16.92
C ILE A 126 -8.86 -7.45 -18.43
N ALA A 127 -9.62 -6.67 -19.20
CA ALA A 127 -9.70 -6.81 -20.64
C ALA A 127 -8.37 -6.59 -21.39
N ARG A 128 -7.35 -6.03 -20.71
CA ARG A 128 -6.03 -5.73 -21.27
C ARG A 128 -4.96 -6.75 -20.89
N ALA A 129 -5.33 -7.83 -20.22
CA ALA A 129 -4.41 -8.88 -19.82
C ALA A 129 -4.91 -10.28 -20.17
N ARG A 130 -3.98 -11.22 -20.32
CA ARG A 130 -4.31 -12.65 -20.56
C ARG A 130 -4.67 -13.37 -19.27
N GLN A 131 -4.04 -12.99 -18.16
CA GLN A 131 -4.27 -13.55 -16.83
C GLN A 131 -4.51 -12.42 -15.82
N THR A 132 -5.40 -12.67 -14.87
CA THR A 132 -5.71 -11.76 -13.77
C THR A 132 -5.40 -12.42 -12.43
N ILE A 133 -4.73 -11.69 -11.56
CA ILE A 133 -4.50 -12.05 -10.16
C ILE A 133 -5.18 -10.99 -9.30
N ILE A 134 -6.01 -11.42 -8.36
CA ILE A 134 -6.75 -10.54 -7.45
C ILE A 134 -6.24 -10.82 -6.04
N VAL A 135 -5.62 -9.82 -5.43
CA VAL A 135 -5.07 -9.86 -4.07
C VAL A 135 -5.77 -8.80 -3.24
N GLY A 136 -6.28 -9.19 -2.08
CA GLY A 136 -6.96 -8.28 -1.18
C GLY A 136 -7.54 -9.04 0.00
N ASP A 137 -8.21 -8.30 0.88
CA ASP A 137 -8.77 -8.84 2.10
C ASP A 137 -10.24 -8.40 2.24
N PRO A 138 -11.20 -9.34 2.20
CA PRO A 138 -12.63 -9.00 2.29
C PRO A 138 -13.04 -8.50 3.69
N LYS A 139 -12.12 -8.50 4.67
CA LYS A 139 -12.33 -7.93 6.00
C LYS A 139 -11.78 -6.52 6.16
N GLN A 140 -11.10 -5.99 5.13
CA GLN A 140 -10.64 -4.61 5.09
C GLN A 140 -11.71 -3.70 4.48
N LEU A 141 -11.37 -2.41 4.33
CA LEU A 141 -12.30 -1.40 3.86
C LEU A 141 -12.80 -1.73 2.44
N PRO A 142 -14.12 -1.64 2.19
CA PRO A 142 -14.69 -1.74 0.84
C PRO A 142 -14.35 -0.48 0.02
N PRO A 143 -14.69 -0.43 -1.27
CA PRO A 143 -14.51 0.76 -2.08
C PRO A 143 -15.43 1.86 -1.54
N THR A 144 -14.86 2.91 -0.95
CA THR A 144 -15.61 4.06 -0.44
C THR A 144 -15.54 5.24 -1.39
N ASN A 145 -16.68 5.82 -1.76
CA ASN A 145 -16.77 7.07 -2.54
C ASN A 145 -16.43 8.31 -1.69
N PHE A 146 -15.25 8.37 -1.08
CA PHE A 146 -14.84 9.46 -0.19
C PHE A 146 -14.65 10.82 -0.91
N PHE A 147 -14.49 10.82 -2.24
CA PHE A 147 -14.21 12.02 -3.04
C PHE A 147 -15.40 12.48 -3.90
N GLY A 148 -16.51 11.75 -3.89
CA GLY A 148 -17.63 11.95 -4.80
C GLY A 148 -18.85 12.57 -4.13
N ARG A 149 -18.71 13.73 -3.45
CA ARG A 149 -19.78 14.73 -3.22
C ARG A 149 -19.24 15.85 -2.33
N ASN A 150 -18.78 16.92 -2.97
CA ASN A 150 -18.94 18.27 -2.40
C ASN A 150 -20.37 18.68 -2.71
N GLU A 151 -21.34 18.26 -1.90
CA GLU A 151 -22.69 18.85 -1.81
C GLU A 151 -23.42 18.12 -0.66
N GLU A 152 -23.65 18.89 0.41
CA GLU A 152 -24.67 18.73 1.45
C GLU A 152 -24.95 17.28 1.94
N GLU A 153 -24.33 16.95 3.08
CA GLU A 153 -24.70 15.81 3.93
C GLU A 153 -26.15 15.97 4.41
N GLU A 154 -27.12 15.38 3.70
CA GLU A 154 -28.37 14.80 4.22
C GLU A 154 -29.07 14.10 3.03
N ASP A 155 -29.40 12.81 3.17
CA ASP A 155 -30.08 11.95 2.17
C ASP A 155 -29.26 11.28 1.04
N ILE A 156 -28.05 10.78 1.33
CA ILE A 156 -27.52 9.63 0.56
C ILE A 156 -28.16 8.37 1.14
N ALA A 157 -29.13 7.80 0.41
CA ALA A 157 -29.75 6.53 0.73
C ALA A 157 -28.69 5.46 1.05
N ASP A 158 -28.88 4.70 2.13
CA ASP A 158 -27.94 3.69 2.64
C ASP A 158 -27.58 2.57 1.63
N HIS A 159 -28.23 2.54 0.47
CA HIS A 159 -27.94 1.61 -0.63
C HIS A 159 -26.79 2.03 -1.56
N GLU A 160 -26.27 3.26 -1.49
CA GLU A 160 -25.12 3.72 -2.30
C GLU A 160 -23.75 3.58 -1.60
N LYS A 161 -23.69 3.07 -0.37
CA LYS A 161 -22.47 3.16 0.48
C LYS A 161 -21.47 2.02 0.32
N ASP A 162 -21.91 0.82 -0.06
CA ASP A 162 -21.03 -0.34 -0.22
C ASP A 162 -21.08 -0.82 -1.67
N LEU A 163 -20.15 -0.32 -2.48
CA LEU A 163 -19.98 -0.78 -3.85
C LEU A 163 -19.35 -2.18 -3.83
N GLU A 164 -19.84 -3.07 -4.69
CA GLU A 164 -19.25 -4.41 -4.81
C GLU A 164 -17.81 -4.30 -5.33
N SER A 165 -16.89 -4.84 -4.53
CA SER A 165 -15.49 -4.91 -4.89
C SER A 165 -15.25 -6.04 -5.90
N ILE A 166 -14.22 -5.89 -6.75
CA ILE A 166 -13.82 -6.96 -7.67
C ILE A 166 -13.40 -8.24 -6.91
N LEU A 167 -12.94 -8.10 -5.66
CA LEU A 167 -12.61 -9.23 -4.80
C LEU A 167 -13.87 -10.01 -4.38
N ASP A 168 -14.92 -9.32 -3.96
CA ASP A 168 -16.16 -9.97 -3.55
C ASP A 168 -16.90 -10.59 -4.74
N GLU A 169 -16.92 -9.90 -5.88
CA GLU A 169 -17.49 -10.41 -7.13
C GLU A 169 -16.79 -11.68 -7.61
N ALA A 170 -15.44 -11.68 -7.58
CA ALA A 170 -14.64 -12.86 -7.92
C ALA A 170 -14.95 -14.06 -7.01
N ARG A 171 -15.14 -13.81 -5.70
CA ARG A 171 -15.50 -14.84 -4.73
C ARG A 171 -16.93 -15.35 -4.96
N ALA A 172 -17.88 -14.46 -5.21
CA ALA A 172 -19.27 -14.81 -5.51
C ALA A 172 -19.40 -15.63 -6.81
N SER A 173 -18.56 -15.33 -7.79
CA SER A 173 -18.44 -16.07 -9.06
C SER A 173 -17.79 -17.45 -8.91
N GLY A 174 -17.38 -17.85 -7.72
CA GLY A 174 -16.81 -19.18 -7.45
C GLY A 174 -15.35 -19.34 -7.87
N ILE A 175 -14.61 -18.24 -8.07
CA ILE A 175 -13.17 -18.30 -8.36
C ILE A 175 -12.43 -18.87 -7.14
N PRO A 176 -11.52 -19.86 -7.31
CA PRO A 176 -10.80 -20.46 -6.20
C PRO A 176 -10.00 -19.44 -5.38
N VAL A 177 -10.21 -19.43 -4.06
CA VAL A 177 -9.54 -18.53 -3.11
C VAL A 177 -8.39 -19.25 -2.41
N ARG A 178 -7.29 -18.52 -2.18
CA ARG A 178 -6.17 -18.99 -1.37
C ARG A 178 -5.92 -18.02 -0.21
N ASP A 179 -6.12 -18.52 1.02
CA ASP A 179 -5.87 -17.75 2.23
C ASP A 179 -4.37 -17.74 2.59
N LEU A 180 -3.80 -16.55 2.77
CA LEU A 180 -2.48 -16.37 3.36
C LEU A 180 -2.62 -16.30 4.89
N ARG A 181 -2.11 -17.30 5.60
CA ARG A 181 -2.36 -17.45 7.04
C ARG A 181 -1.30 -16.82 7.95
N TRP A 182 -0.10 -16.60 7.44
CA TRP A 182 1.01 -16.17 8.28
C TRP A 182 1.01 -14.65 8.48
N HIS A 183 0.96 -14.22 9.73
CA HIS A 183 1.00 -12.81 10.11
C HIS A 183 2.40 -12.41 10.57
N TYR A 184 3.09 -11.60 9.77
CA TYR A 184 4.48 -11.19 10.02
C TYR A 184 4.61 -9.79 10.63
N ARG A 185 3.53 -9.01 10.70
CA ARG A 185 3.62 -7.57 11.04
C ARG A 185 3.69 -7.31 12.54
N SER A 186 2.84 -7.99 13.33
CA SER A 186 2.73 -7.71 14.76
C SER A 186 3.83 -8.42 15.53
N ARG A 187 4.64 -7.65 16.28
CA ARG A 187 5.66 -8.21 17.18
C ARG A 187 5.09 -8.82 18.45
N SER A 188 3.90 -8.38 18.85
CA SER A 188 3.13 -8.97 19.95
C SER A 188 1.84 -9.56 19.39
N GLU A 189 1.48 -10.75 19.86
CA GLU A 189 0.25 -11.44 19.47
C GLU A 189 -0.99 -10.61 19.80
N SER A 190 -0.98 -9.88 20.92
CA SER A 190 -2.10 -9.06 21.37
C SER A 190 -2.54 -7.97 20.41
N LEU A 191 -1.63 -7.47 19.56
CA LEU A 191 -1.94 -6.48 18.53
C LEU A 191 -2.88 -7.03 17.45
N ILE A 192 -2.89 -8.34 17.24
CA ILE A 192 -3.71 -8.99 16.22
C ILE A 192 -4.74 -9.96 16.82
N ALA A 193 -4.60 -10.37 18.08
CA ALA A 193 -5.46 -11.35 18.74
C ALA A 193 -6.95 -10.98 18.63
N PHE A 194 -7.30 -9.72 18.91
CA PHE A 194 -8.68 -9.22 18.77
C PHE A 194 -9.20 -9.40 17.35
N SER A 195 -8.46 -8.90 16.35
CA SER A 195 -8.88 -8.97 14.95
C SER A 195 -8.89 -10.41 14.42
N ASN A 196 -7.91 -11.24 14.81
CA ASN A 196 -7.83 -12.65 14.43
C ASN A 196 -9.06 -13.42 14.92
N HIS A 197 -9.49 -13.17 16.16
CA HIS A 197 -10.67 -13.77 16.73
C HIS A 197 -11.97 -13.32 16.03
N HIS A 198 -12.16 -12.01 15.88
CA HIS A 198 -13.43 -11.45 15.39
C HIS A 198 -13.61 -11.50 13.86
N TYR A 199 -12.53 -11.37 13.09
CA TYR A 199 -12.62 -11.23 11.63
C TYR A 199 -12.06 -12.43 10.86
N TYR A 200 -11.10 -13.16 11.43
CA TYR A 200 -10.37 -14.22 10.71
C TYR A 200 -10.59 -15.63 11.29
N ASN A 201 -11.50 -15.79 12.26
CA ASN A 201 -11.83 -17.07 12.90
C ASN A 201 -10.59 -17.80 13.46
N ASN A 202 -9.64 -17.06 14.04
CA ASN A 202 -8.37 -17.58 14.56
C ASN A 202 -7.52 -18.37 13.54
N ARG A 203 -7.70 -18.13 12.24
CA ARG A 203 -6.94 -18.82 11.18
C ARG A 203 -5.57 -18.19 10.92
N LEU A 204 -5.31 -16.97 11.38
CA LEU A 204 -4.01 -16.35 11.23
C LEU A 204 -3.03 -16.96 12.24
N VAL A 205 -1.87 -17.39 11.73
CA VAL A 205 -0.76 -17.91 12.51
C VAL A 205 0.17 -16.76 12.85
N THR A 206 0.35 -16.52 14.15
CA THR A 206 1.25 -15.52 14.72
C THR A 206 2.51 -16.18 15.25
N PHE A 207 3.59 -15.41 15.34
CA PHE A 207 4.80 -15.85 16.05
C PHE A 207 4.68 -15.43 17.52
N PRO A 208 4.94 -16.35 18.47
CA PRO A 208 4.86 -16.02 19.88
C PRO A 208 5.91 -14.94 20.22
N SER A 209 5.48 -13.92 20.95
CA SER A 209 6.40 -12.93 21.51
C SER A 209 7.28 -13.59 22.58
N PRO A 210 8.60 -13.35 22.59
CA PRO A 210 9.46 -13.81 23.68
C PRO A 210 9.21 -13.04 24.99
N ALA A 211 8.47 -11.92 24.94
CA ALA A 211 8.13 -11.13 26.10
C ALA A 211 6.83 -11.63 26.74
N VAL A 212 6.88 -11.90 28.05
CA VAL A 212 5.77 -12.42 28.86
C VAL A 212 4.76 -11.32 29.26
N ASP A 213 5.21 -10.06 29.26
CA ASP A 213 4.41 -8.91 29.69
C ASP A 213 3.81 -8.20 28.48
N ASP A 214 2.50 -8.33 28.29
CA ASP A 214 1.77 -7.77 27.16
C ASP A 214 1.39 -6.30 27.40
N ARG A 215 2.21 -5.40 26.88
CA ARG A 215 1.99 -3.93 26.91
C ARG A 215 1.75 -3.32 25.54
N ALA A 216 1.43 -4.13 24.52
CA ALA A 216 1.36 -3.63 23.15
C ALA A 216 0.10 -2.78 22.89
N VAL A 217 -0.98 -3.03 23.62
CA VAL A 217 -2.25 -2.29 23.51
C VAL A 217 -2.63 -1.73 24.88
N SER A 218 -2.96 -0.43 24.94
CA SER A 218 -3.51 0.18 26.15
C SER A 218 -4.62 1.17 25.81
N LEU A 219 -5.67 1.18 26.63
CA LEU A 219 -6.76 2.14 26.53
C LEU A 219 -6.52 3.29 27.53
N ARG A 220 -6.34 4.50 27.01
CA ARG A 220 -6.23 5.70 27.84
C ARG A 220 -7.52 6.52 27.76
N LYS A 221 -8.35 6.43 28.80
CA LYS A 221 -9.55 7.25 28.92
C LYS A 221 -9.16 8.69 29.26
N ILE A 222 -9.75 9.66 28.56
CA ILE A 222 -9.62 11.10 28.83
C ILE A 222 -10.95 11.56 29.44
N PRO A 223 -11.04 11.73 30.78
CA PRO A 223 -12.31 11.97 31.47
C PRO A 223 -13.05 13.23 31.00
N ASP A 224 -12.31 14.29 30.69
CA ASP A 224 -12.85 15.59 30.28
C ASP A 224 -12.92 15.73 28.74
N GLY A 225 -12.83 14.62 28.01
CA GLY A 225 -12.93 14.60 26.55
C GLY A 225 -14.34 14.93 26.10
N ILE A 226 -14.54 16.11 25.52
CA ILE A 226 -15.82 16.54 24.96
C ILE A 226 -15.66 16.67 23.44
N TYR A 227 -16.44 15.86 22.71
CA TYR A 227 -16.51 15.94 21.26
C TYR A 227 -17.62 16.93 20.84
N ASP A 228 -17.23 18.03 20.21
CA ASP A 228 -18.15 19.03 19.67
C ASP A 228 -18.76 18.53 18.36
N ARG A 229 -19.93 17.88 18.47
CA ARG A 229 -20.68 17.31 17.34
C ARG A 229 -21.21 18.35 16.36
N GLY A 230 -21.29 19.62 16.73
CA GLY A 230 -21.94 20.66 15.95
C GLY A 230 -20.98 21.41 15.03
N LYS A 231 -20.14 22.27 15.60
CA LYS A 231 -19.36 23.25 14.81
C LYS A 231 -18.02 22.70 14.35
N SER A 232 -17.19 22.27 15.29
CA SER A 232 -15.80 21.91 14.98
C SER A 232 -15.63 20.45 14.60
N ARG A 233 -16.54 19.54 14.99
CA ARG A 233 -16.39 18.08 14.83
C ARG A 233 -15.06 17.59 15.43
N THR A 234 -14.61 18.22 16.51
CA THR A 234 -13.34 17.94 17.18
C THR A 234 -13.50 17.66 18.68
N ASN A 235 -12.50 16.98 19.25
CA ASN A 235 -12.29 16.86 20.68
C ASN A 235 -10.92 17.47 21.03
N LYS A 236 -10.92 18.72 21.47
CA LYS A 236 -9.70 19.48 21.76
C LYS A 236 -8.91 18.90 22.93
N VAL A 237 -9.60 18.38 23.95
CA VAL A 237 -8.95 17.82 25.15
C VAL A 237 -8.19 16.55 24.78
N GLU A 238 -8.80 15.68 23.97
CA GLU A 238 -8.11 14.50 23.42
C GLU A 238 -6.97 14.89 22.48
N ALA A 239 -7.17 15.87 21.58
CA ALA A 239 -6.13 16.33 20.67
C ALA A 239 -4.89 16.80 21.45
N MET A 240 -5.07 17.63 22.48
CA MET A 240 -3.97 18.08 23.35
C MET A 240 -3.30 16.93 24.09
N ALA A 241 -4.06 15.94 24.56
CA ALA A 241 -3.50 14.76 25.22
C ALA A 241 -2.65 13.90 24.27
N VAL A 242 -3.12 13.70 23.04
CA VAL A 242 -2.39 12.98 21.98
C VAL A 242 -1.10 13.72 21.62
N VAL A 243 -1.16 15.04 21.41
CA VAL A 243 0.02 15.87 21.09
C VAL A 243 1.04 15.81 22.23
N ARG A 244 0.60 15.95 23.48
CA ARG A 244 1.48 15.86 24.66
C ARG A 244 2.19 14.52 24.73
N GLU A 245 1.47 13.42 24.52
CA GLU A 245 2.04 12.07 24.50
C GLU A 245 3.03 11.90 23.35
N ALA A 246 2.64 12.30 22.14
CA ALA A 246 3.47 12.21 20.94
C ALA A 246 4.79 12.98 21.11
N VAL A 247 4.71 14.25 21.53
CA VAL A 247 5.89 15.10 21.77
C VAL A 247 6.74 14.52 22.89
N GLY A 248 6.14 14.05 23.98
CA GLY A 248 6.87 13.41 25.08
C GLY A 248 7.68 12.21 24.62
N ARG A 249 7.07 11.31 23.84
CA ARG A 249 7.76 10.15 23.26
C ARG A 249 8.85 10.55 22.28
N MET A 250 8.56 11.45 21.35
CA MET A 250 9.54 11.92 20.37
C MET A 250 10.75 12.56 21.06
N LYS A 251 10.55 13.39 22.09
CA LYS A 251 11.64 13.97 22.89
C LYS A 251 12.50 12.90 23.56
N GLN A 252 11.89 11.85 24.11
CA GLN A 252 12.64 10.71 24.67
C GLN A 252 13.43 9.96 23.58
N TRP A 253 12.85 9.77 22.40
CA TRP A 253 13.50 9.07 21.29
C TRP A 253 14.66 9.84 20.68
N LEU A 254 14.74 11.16 20.86
CA LEU A 254 15.91 11.94 20.43
C LEU A 254 17.20 11.49 21.13
N ALA A 255 17.11 10.93 22.34
CA ALA A 255 18.24 10.35 23.05
C ALA A 255 18.72 9.01 22.45
N LEU A 256 17.93 8.40 21.56
CA LEU A 256 18.32 7.18 20.84
C LEU A 256 19.14 7.52 19.59
N PRO A 257 20.05 6.61 19.17
CA PRO A 257 20.73 6.71 17.88
C PRO A 257 19.71 6.85 16.74
N GLU A 258 20.01 7.69 15.74
CA GLU A 258 19.09 8.02 14.64
C GLU A 258 18.48 6.77 13.98
N ASN A 259 19.32 5.77 13.73
CA ASN A 259 18.99 4.50 13.08
C ASN A 259 18.03 3.61 13.92
N GLY A 260 17.92 3.89 15.23
CA GLY A 260 17.12 3.13 16.19
C GLY A 260 15.88 3.88 16.67
N ARG A 261 15.61 5.08 16.16
CA ARG A 261 14.45 5.88 16.57
C ARG A 261 13.16 5.25 16.04
N PRO A 262 12.16 5.00 16.90
CA PRO A 262 10.85 4.54 16.46
C PRO A 262 10.13 5.55 15.57
N THR A 263 9.23 5.06 14.73
CA THR A 263 8.26 5.90 14.02
C THR A 263 6.93 5.98 14.78
N LEU A 264 6.18 7.07 14.57
CA LEU A 264 4.88 7.30 15.20
C LEU A 264 3.85 7.63 14.12
N GLY A 265 2.68 7.00 14.22
CA GLY A 265 1.48 7.35 13.45
C GLY A 265 0.35 7.71 14.40
N VAL A 266 -0.43 8.73 14.05
CA VAL A 266 -1.68 9.10 14.73
C VAL A 266 -2.81 8.93 13.72
N ILE A 267 -3.83 8.17 14.09
CA ILE A 267 -5.00 7.90 13.26
C ILE A 267 -6.21 8.53 13.94
N THR A 268 -7.01 9.29 13.20
CA THR A 268 -8.26 9.91 13.66
C THR A 268 -9.42 9.49 12.78
N PHE A 269 -10.64 9.50 13.33
CA PHE A 269 -11.85 9.14 12.59
C PHE A 269 -12.31 10.21 11.58
N ASN A 270 -11.87 11.46 11.75
CA ASN A 270 -12.25 12.56 10.87
C ASN A 270 -11.07 13.49 10.58
N ALA A 271 -11.20 14.27 9.50
CA ALA A 271 -10.16 15.19 9.03
C ALA A 271 -10.04 16.44 9.92
N GLN A 272 -11.12 16.94 10.50
CA GLN A 272 -11.10 18.14 11.35
C GLN A 272 -10.24 17.92 12.60
N GLN A 273 -10.34 16.74 13.23
CA GLN A 273 -9.53 16.32 14.36
C GLN A 273 -8.07 16.13 13.93
N GLN A 274 -7.82 15.58 12.74
CA GLN A 274 -6.47 15.48 12.18
C GLN A 274 -5.82 16.86 12.04
N SER A 275 -6.52 17.82 11.42
CA SER A 275 -6.04 19.20 11.26
C SER A 275 -5.76 19.85 12.61
N LEU A 276 -6.66 19.71 13.59
CA LEU A 276 -6.44 20.24 14.93
C LEU A 276 -5.18 19.65 15.59
N ILE A 277 -4.94 18.35 15.46
CA ILE A 277 -3.73 17.71 16.00
C ILE A 277 -2.47 18.22 15.30
N LEU A 278 -2.51 18.40 13.97
CA LEU A 278 -1.39 18.96 13.20
C LEU A 278 -1.06 20.39 13.63
N ASP A 279 -2.07 21.25 13.76
CA ASP A 279 -1.89 22.64 14.22
C ASP A 279 -1.25 22.69 15.62
N LEU A 280 -1.69 21.82 16.53
CA LEU A 280 -1.14 21.71 17.87
C LEU A 280 0.29 21.15 17.88
N LEU A 281 0.62 20.21 16.98
CA LEU A 281 2.00 19.72 16.81
C LEU A 281 2.92 20.82 16.26
N ASP A 282 2.45 21.60 15.28
CA ASP A 282 3.20 22.72 14.72
C ASP A 282 3.46 23.81 15.77
N ALA A 283 2.46 24.12 16.60
CA ALA A 283 2.64 25.01 17.74
C ALA A 283 3.69 24.46 18.73
N ALA A 284 3.56 23.20 19.15
CA ALA A 284 4.49 22.55 20.08
C ALA A 284 5.92 22.37 19.54
N ARG A 285 6.12 22.52 18.23
CA ARG A 285 7.44 22.52 17.58
C ARG A 285 8.09 23.91 17.60
N ARG A 286 7.30 24.98 17.64
CA ARG A 286 7.80 26.37 17.72
C ARG A 286 8.27 26.73 19.13
N ASP A 287 7.64 26.13 20.14
CA ASP A 287 7.96 26.25 21.56
C ASP A 287 9.12 25.34 21.98
#